data_AF-A0AAN0M7M2-F1
#
_entry.id   AF-A0AAN0M7M2-F1
#
_cell.length_a   1.000
_cell.length_b   1.000
_cell.length_c   1.000
_cell.angle_alpha   90.00
_cell.angle_beta   90.00
_cell.angle_gamma   90.00
#
_symmetry.space_group_name_H-M   'P 1'
#
loop_
_entity.id
_entity.type
_entity.pdbx_description
1 polymer ?
#
loop_
_entity_poly.entity_id
_entity_poly.type
_entity_poly.pdbx_seq_one_letter_code
_entity_poly.pdbx_strand_id
1 'polypeptide(L)'
;MANLGQDNFNARIKRIKSPSNKAYFDPELQMHVPKHTSQEQIRKDIKAQKFSIIRLLISVLIGVIAVIVGQSLRYRYLEMVEVSNASLFTDILVSLFVVLLLSALLRHRRTTLRAAQLLGAVAMLLGGHNLMWAYPDELAIVYTSEYVQTVRAQTTPMTLVFRDVQIALPGHITGS
;
A
#
# COMPACT_ATOMS: atom_id res chain seq x y z
N MET A 1 58.67 16.43 -19.67
CA MET A 1 57.57 15.48 -19.93
C MET A 1 56.36 15.76 -19.02
N ALA A 2 55.85 17.01 -18.95
CA ALA A 2 54.95 17.40 -17.86
C ALA A 2 53.47 17.70 -18.24
N ASN A 3 53.09 17.71 -19.52
CA ASN A 3 51.73 18.13 -19.94
C ASN A 3 50.81 17.02 -20.46
N LEU A 4 51.34 15.81 -20.72
CA LEU A 4 50.55 14.70 -21.30
C LEU A 4 49.38 14.25 -20.41
N GLY A 5 49.51 14.39 -19.08
CA GLY A 5 48.42 14.11 -18.14
C GLY A 5 47.32 15.17 -18.16
N GLN A 6 47.71 16.44 -18.24
CA GLN A 6 46.79 17.59 -18.24
C GLN A 6 45.93 17.61 -19.52
N ASP A 7 46.55 17.33 -20.67
CA ASP A 7 45.86 17.35 -21.97
C ASP A 7 44.87 16.18 -22.11
N ASN A 8 45.27 14.99 -21.65
CA ASN A 8 44.38 13.83 -21.58
C ASN A 8 43.21 14.08 -20.61
N PHE A 9 43.47 14.71 -19.47
CA PHE A 9 42.43 15.09 -18.52
C PHE A 9 41.45 16.10 -19.13
N ASN A 10 41.95 17.15 -19.79
CA ASN A 10 41.12 18.16 -20.45
C ASN A 10 40.29 17.57 -21.60
N ALA A 11 40.86 16.67 -22.40
CA ALA A 11 40.14 15.95 -23.45
C ALA A 11 39.04 15.03 -22.88
N ARG A 12 39.28 14.43 -21.71
CA ARG A 12 38.29 13.62 -20.97
C ARG A 12 37.14 14.50 -20.47
N ILE A 13 37.45 15.64 -19.83
CA ILE A 13 36.45 16.63 -19.39
C ILE A 13 35.63 17.18 -20.55
N LYS A 14 36.25 17.47 -21.70
CA LYS A 14 35.54 17.98 -22.89
C LYS A 14 34.55 16.94 -23.46
N ARG A 15 34.94 15.66 -23.50
CA ARG A 15 34.03 14.56 -23.87
C ARG A 15 32.88 14.39 -22.86
N ILE A 16 33.18 14.50 -21.57
CA ILE A 16 32.20 14.42 -20.48
C ILE A 16 31.25 15.63 -20.46
N LYS A 17 31.70 16.82 -20.86
CA LYS A 17 30.86 18.03 -20.92
C LYS A 17 30.13 18.25 -22.26
N SER A 18 30.45 17.48 -23.31
CA SER A 18 29.78 17.63 -24.61
C SER A 18 28.26 17.38 -24.49
N PRO A 19 27.40 18.36 -24.84
CA PRO A 19 25.95 18.26 -24.70
C PRO A 19 25.29 17.32 -25.72
N SER A 20 25.97 16.92 -26.79
CA SER A 20 25.43 15.95 -27.77
C SER A 20 25.63 14.49 -27.37
N ASN A 21 26.53 14.21 -26.41
CA ASN A 21 26.90 12.85 -26.03
C ASN A 21 26.02 12.34 -24.88
N LYS A 22 25.15 11.36 -25.16
CA LYS A 22 24.27 10.70 -24.18
C LYS A 22 25.03 9.69 -23.28
N ALA A 23 26.16 9.18 -23.75
CA ALA A 23 27.09 8.32 -23.02
C ALA A 23 28.53 8.69 -23.37
N TYR A 24 29.48 8.34 -22.51
CA TYR A 24 30.91 8.39 -22.81
C TYR A 24 31.54 7.04 -22.53
N PHE A 25 32.56 6.68 -23.31
CA PHE A 25 33.35 5.48 -23.05
C PHE A 25 34.38 5.76 -21.95
N ASP A 26 34.37 4.95 -20.90
CA ASP A 26 35.38 4.98 -19.85
C ASP A 26 36.51 3.98 -20.20
N PRO A 27 37.73 4.44 -20.53
CA PRO A 27 38.84 3.56 -20.89
C PRO A 27 39.35 2.70 -19.74
N GLU A 28 39.16 3.16 -18.49
CA GLU A 28 39.62 2.43 -17.30
C GLU A 28 38.69 1.25 -16.99
N LEU A 29 37.39 1.43 -17.19
CA LEU A 29 36.36 0.41 -16.97
C LEU A 29 35.99 -0.38 -18.23
N GLN A 30 36.52 0.01 -19.40
CA GLN A 30 36.21 -0.59 -20.71
C GLN A 30 34.69 -0.65 -21.02
N MET A 31 33.92 0.33 -20.55
CA MET A 31 32.46 0.36 -20.73
C MET A 31 31.92 1.74 -21.08
N HIS A 32 30.77 1.78 -21.77
CA HIS A 32 30.05 3.03 -22.03
C HIS A 32 29.18 3.41 -20.83
N VAL A 33 29.50 4.54 -20.19
CA VAL A 33 28.76 5.08 -19.06
C VAL A 33 27.77 6.14 -19.56
N PRO A 34 26.45 5.96 -19.35
CA PRO A 34 25.45 6.97 -19.71
C PRO A 34 25.60 8.20 -18.80
N LYS A 35 25.59 9.42 -19.37
CA LYS A 35 25.74 10.68 -18.60
C LYS A 35 24.49 11.02 -17.79
N HIS A 36 23.33 10.74 -18.35
CA HIS A 36 22.04 10.93 -17.73
C HIS A 36 21.13 9.79 -18.20
N THR A 37 20.51 9.06 -17.29
CA THR A 37 19.29 8.31 -17.62
C THR A 37 18.24 9.33 -17.99
N SER A 38 17.83 9.37 -19.26
CA SER A 38 16.78 10.30 -19.67
C SER A 38 15.50 9.99 -18.88
N GLN A 39 14.73 11.02 -18.49
CA GLN A 39 13.43 10.77 -17.85
C GLN A 39 12.53 9.87 -18.72
N GLU A 40 12.73 9.90 -20.04
CA GLU A 40 12.06 9.02 -20.99
C GLU A 40 12.44 7.54 -20.82
N GLN A 41 13.73 7.23 -20.63
CA GLN A 41 14.19 5.86 -20.33
C GLN A 41 13.62 5.38 -18.99
N ILE A 42 13.67 6.22 -17.96
CA ILE A 42 13.07 5.91 -16.65
C ILE A 42 11.56 5.65 -16.78
N ARG A 43 10.84 6.47 -17.55
CA ARG A 43 9.40 6.28 -17.82
C ARG A 43 9.14 5.01 -18.64
N LYS A 44 10.00 4.69 -19.60
CA LYS A 44 9.90 3.48 -20.43
C LYS A 44 10.06 2.23 -19.58
N ASP A 45 11.03 2.21 -18.66
CA ASP A 45 11.26 1.09 -17.75
C ASP A 45 10.12 0.93 -16.73
N ILE A 46 9.57 2.04 -16.22
CA ILE A 46 8.36 2.02 -15.39
C ILE A 46 7.16 1.46 -16.17
N LYS A 47 6.96 1.90 -17.42
CA LYS A 47 5.87 1.38 -18.28
C LYS A 47 6.08 -0.08 -18.67
N ALA A 48 7.33 -0.52 -18.84
CA ALA A 48 7.67 -1.90 -19.16
C ALA A 48 7.52 -2.87 -17.97
N GLN A 49 7.42 -2.35 -16.74
CA GLN A 49 7.14 -3.18 -15.56
C GLN A 49 5.76 -3.82 -15.71
N LYS A 50 5.77 -5.13 -16.00
CA LYS A 50 4.58 -5.96 -16.19
C LYS A 50 3.63 -5.85 -14.99
N PHE A 51 2.34 -5.86 -15.30
CA PHE A 51 1.29 -6.01 -14.29
C PHE A 51 1.50 -7.33 -13.55
N SER A 52 1.45 -7.28 -12.22
CA SER A 52 1.65 -8.44 -11.36
C SER A 52 0.42 -8.60 -10.47
N ILE A 53 -0.32 -9.68 -10.67
CA ILE A 53 -1.48 -10.04 -9.86
C ILE A 53 -1.08 -10.21 -8.39
N ILE A 54 0.09 -10.81 -8.14
CA ILE A 54 0.63 -10.98 -6.77
C ILE A 54 0.80 -9.62 -6.08
N ARG A 55 1.36 -8.62 -6.77
CA ARG A 55 1.49 -7.26 -6.19
C ARG A 55 0.14 -6.61 -5.95
N LEU A 56 -0.84 -6.87 -6.81
CA LEU A 56 -2.21 -6.41 -6.63
C LEU A 56 -2.84 -7.01 -5.37
N LEU A 57 -2.74 -8.34 -5.19
CA LEU A 57 -3.26 -9.04 -4.02
C LEU A 57 -2.60 -8.57 -2.72
N ILE A 58 -1.26 -8.43 -2.72
CA ILE A 58 -0.53 -7.86 -1.58
C ILE A 58 -1.04 -6.44 -1.28
N SER A 59 -1.35 -5.65 -2.30
CA SER A 59 -1.87 -4.30 -2.11
C SER A 59 -3.27 -4.29 -1.50
N VAL A 60 -4.16 -5.21 -1.90
CA VAL A 60 -5.46 -5.40 -1.23
C VAL A 60 -5.24 -5.75 0.25
N LEU A 61 -4.34 -6.69 0.54
CA LEU A 61 -4.06 -7.12 1.91
C LEU A 61 -3.52 -5.99 2.79
N ILE A 62 -2.69 -5.09 2.25
CA ILE A 62 -2.23 -3.89 2.96
C ILE A 62 -3.42 -3.02 3.41
N GLY A 63 -4.43 -2.88 2.55
CA GLY A 63 -5.66 -2.16 2.90
C GLY A 63 -6.42 -2.80 4.06
N VAL A 64 -6.56 -4.12 4.01
CA VAL A 64 -7.20 -4.91 5.08
C VAL A 64 -6.45 -4.74 6.40
N ILE A 65 -5.13 -4.93 6.38
CA ILE A 65 -4.27 -4.80 7.57
C ILE A 65 -4.35 -3.39 8.15
N ALA A 66 -4.40 -2.36 7.30
CA ALA A 66 -4.50 -0.98 7.78
C ALA A 66 -5.78 -0.73 8.59
N VAL A 67 -6.91 -1.29 8.17
CA VAL A 67 -8.17 -1.21 8.91
C VAL A 67 -8.10 -1.99 10.22
N ILE A 68 -7.51 -3.19 10.19
CA ILE A 68 -7.29 -3.99 11.41
C ILE A 68 -6.48 -3.21 12.44
N VAL A 69 -5.38 -2.59 12.00
CA VAL A 69 -4.52 -1.76 12.87
C VAL A 69 -5.28 -0.54 13.38
N GLY A 70 -6.03 0.15 12.52
CA GLY A 70 -6.82 1.32 12.91
C GLY A 70 -7.84 1.01 14.01
N GLN A 71 -8.65 -0.03 13.78
CA GLN A 71 -9.65 -0.50 14.75
C GLN A 71 -9.01 -1.02 16.04
N SER A 72 -7.89 -1.76 15.93
CA SER A 72 -7.15 -2.25 17.11
C SER A 72 -6.60 -1.10 17.94
N LEU A 73 -6.05 -0.07 17.29
CA LEU A 73 -5.54 1.13 17.97
C LEU A 73 -6.66 1.88 18.67
N ARG A 74 -7.79 2.08 17.97
CA ARG A 74 -8.95 2.75 18.53
C ARG A 74 -9.48 2.03 19.76
N TYR A 75 -9.69 0.73 19.67
CA TYR A 75 -10.30 -0.03 20.76
C TYR A 75 -9.34 -0.20 21.95
N ARG A 76 -8.07 -0.53 21.69
CA ARG A 76 -7.10 -0.83 22.77
C ARG A 76 -6.48 0.39 23.42
N TYR A 77 -6.30 1.48 22.68
CA TYR A 77 -5.52 2.63 23.18
C TYR A 77 -6.32 3.92 23.27
N LEU A 78 -7.40 4.06 22.50
CA LEU A 78 -8.25 5.25 22.56
C LEU A 78 -9.55 5.01 23.35
N GLU A 79 -9.82 3.76 23.77
CA GLU A 79 -11.00 3.35 24.54
C GLU A 79 -12.33 3.80 23.91
N MET A 80 -12.33 4.07 22.60
CA MET A 80 -13.53 4.49 21.88
C MET A 80 -14.34 3.24 21.49
N VAL A 81 -15.10 2.71 22.44
CA VAL A 81 -15.90 1.49 22.25
C VAL A 81 -17.15 1.77 21.41
N GLU A 82 -17.75 2.95 21.55
CA GLU A 82 -19.00 3.29 20.87
C GLU A 82 -18.85 3.50 19.36
N VAL A 83 -19.86 3.04 18.63
CA VAL A 83 -20.00 3.28 17.19
C VAL A 83 -20.60 4.68 17.01
N SER A 84 -19.75 5.64 16.63
CA SER A 84 -20.07 7.05 16.46
C SER A 84 -19.36 7.58 15.21
N ASN A 85 -19.78 8.76 14.75
CA ASN A 85 -19.08 9.43 13.64
C ASN A 85 -17.60 9.70 13.98
N ALA A 86 -17.29 9.94 15.25
CA ALA A 86 -15.93 10.13 15.72
C ALA A 86 -15.11 8.83 15.62
N SER A 87 -15.67 7.69 16.02
CA SER A 87 -14.95 6.42 15.96
C SER A 87 -14.72 5.94 14.51
N LEU A 88 -15.71 6.13 13.62
CA LEU A 88 -15.54 5.87 12.18
C LEU A 88 -14.52 6.82 11.53
N PHE A 89 -14.53 8.12 11.88
CA PHE A 89 -13.54 9.07 11.38
C PHE A 89 -12.13 8.69 11.82
N THR A 90 -11.95 8.31 13.08
CA THR A 90 -10.67 7.83 13.62
C THR A 90 -10.19 6.58 12.89
N ASP A 91 -11.07 5.58 12.69
CA ASP A 91 -10.73 4.36 11.98
C ASP A 91 -10.25 4.67 10.55
N ILE A 92 -10.97 5.54 9.82
CA ILE A 92 -10.59 5.95 8.47
C ILE A 92 -9.26 6.72 8.47
N LEU A 93 -9.08 7.67 9.38
CA LEU A 93 -7.89 8.50 9.46
C LEU A 93 -6.64 7.67 9.75
N VAL A 94 -6.72 6.80 10.76
CA VAL A 94 -5.60 5.92 11.15
C VAL A 94 -5.31 4.91 10.04
N SER A 95 -6.34 4.29 9.46
CA SER A 95 -6.16 3.36 8.35
C SER A 95 -5.51 4.03 7.14
N LEU A 96 -5.95 5.25 6.79
CA LEU A 96 -5.36 6.02 5.71
C LEU A 96 -3.88 6.33 5.99
N PHE A 97 -3.56 6.74 7.23
CA PHE A 97 -2.19 6.97 7.65
C PHE A 97 -1.33 5.70 7.49
N VAL A 98 -1.82 4.55 7.96
CA VAL A 98 -1.11 3.26 7.83
C VAL A 98 -0.94 2.85 6.37
N VAL A 99 -1.96 3.00 5.52
CA VAL A 99 -1.86 2.74 4.08
C VAL A 99 -0.79 3.61 3.45
N LEU A 100 -0.77 4.91 3.75
CA LEU A 100 0.21 5.85 3.21
C LEU A 100 1.63 5.49 3.67
N LEU A 101 1.80 5.16 4.95
CA LEU A 101 3.07 4.75 5.54
C LEU A 101 3.59 3.46 4.89
N LEU A 102 2.78 2.39 4.84
CA LEU A 102 3.15 1.13 4.21
C LEU A 102 3.41 1.27 2.72
N SER A 103 2.63 2.11 2.03
CA SER A 103 2.86 2.41 0.61
C SER A 103 4.17 3.15 0.36
N ALA A 104 4.55 4.06 1.26
CA ALA A 104 5.82 4.78 1.18
C ALA A 104 6.99 3.81 1.40
N LEU A 105 6.91 2.94 2.42
CA LEU A 105 7.94 1.94 2.73
C LEU A 105 8.11 0.92 1.59
N LEU A 106 7.00 0.41 1.05
CA LEU A 106 7.01 -0.60 -0.03
C LEU A 106 7.22 -0.01 -1.42
N ARG A 107 7.39 1.32 -1.53
CA ARG A 107 7.50 2.05 -2.81
C ARG A 107 6.33 1.77 -3.77
N HIS A 108 5.16 1.42 -3.25
CA HIS A 108 3.92 1.20 -4.00
C HIS A 108 3.30 2.55 -4.39
N ARG A 109 3.98 3.30 -5.28
CA ARG A 109 3.54 4.62 -5.74
C ARG A 109 2.58 4.58 -6.94
N ARG A 110 2.36 3.41 -7.54
CA ARG A 110 1.43 3.25 -8.67
C ARG A 110 0.00 3.46 -8.19
N THR A 111 -0.76 4.27 -8.93
CA THR A 111 -2.17 4.58 -8.64
C THR A 111 -3.04 3.34 -8.58
N THR A 112 -2.76 2.33 -9.41
CA THR A 112 -3.48 1.05 -9.41
C THR A 112 -3.31 0.26 -8.10
N LEU A 113 -2.10 0.22 -7.55
CA LEU A 113 -1.82 -0.47 -6.29
C LEU A 113 -2.46 0.29 -5.10
N ARG A 114 -2.50 1.62 -5.17
CA ARG A 114 -3.22 2.43 -4.18
C ARG A 114 -4.73 2.22 -4.23
N ALA A 115 -5.30 2.13 -5.43
CA ALA A 115 -6.71 1.79 -5.59
C ALA A 115 -7.02 0.40 -5.01
N ALA A 116 -6.13 -0.58 -5.21
CA ALA A 116 -6.27 -1.90 -4.61
C ALA A 116 -6.22 -1.87 -3.06
N GLN A 117 -5.35 -1.04 -2.47
CA GLN A 117 -5.34 -0.84 -1.01
C GLN A 117 -6.65 -0.23 -0.50
N LEU A 118 -7.18 0.78 -1.20
CA LEU A 118 -8.46 1.39 -0.83
C LEU A 118 -9.60 0.37 -0.94
N LEU A 119 -9.61 -0.46 -1.99
CA LEU A 119 -10.59 -1.54 -2.13
C LEU A 119 -10.50 -2.55 -0.98
N GLY A 120 -9.29 -2.93 -0.58
CA GLY A 120 -9.08 -3.82 0.57
C GLY A 120 -9.58 -3.22 1.88
N ALA A 121 -9.32 -1.92 2.11
CA ALA A 121 -9.81 -1.21 3.28
C ALA A 121 -11.34 -1.12 3.31
N VAL A 122 -11.96 -0.76 2.18
CA VAL A 122 -13.44 -0.73 2.06
C VAL A 122 -14.05 -2.11 2.27
N ALA A 123 -13.46 -3.16 1.68
CA ALA A 123 -13.93 -4.53 1.88
C ALA A 123 -13.86 -4.94 3.36
N MET A 124 -12.78 -4.58 4.06
CA MET A 124 -12.64 -4.87 5.49
C MET A 124 -13.61 -4.06 6.35
N LEU A 125 -13.88 -2.79 6.02
CA LEU A 125 -14.85 -1.98 6.76
C LEU A 125 -16.28 -2.51 6.62
N LEU A 126 -16.65 -2.98 5.43
CA LEU A 126 -18.01 -3.42 5.14
C LEU A 126 -18.29 -4.87 5.51
N GLY A 127 -17.28 -5.73 5.41
CA GLY A 127 -17.44 -7.18 5.55
C GLY A 127 -16.53 -7.82 6.58
N GLY A 128 -15.68 -7.05 7.26
CA GLY A 128 -14.70 -7.56 8.23
C GLY A 128 -15.34 -8.23 9.44
N HIS A 129 -16.57 -7.87 9.80
CA HIS A 129 -17.33 -8.57 10.86
C HIS A 129 -17.56 -10.04 10.53
N ASN A 130 -17.65 -10.43 9.25
CA ASN A 130 -17.77 -11.84 8.86
C ASN A 130 -16.52 -12.65 9.24
N LEU A 131 -15.34 -12.04 9.24
CA LEU A 131 -14.12 -12.71 9.71
C LEU A 131 -14.20 -12.97 11.22
N MET A 132 -14.82 -12.07 11.99
CA MET A 132 -15.03 -12.23 13.43
C MET A 132 -16.07 -13.30 13.75
N TRP A 133 -17.00 -13.55 12.83
CA TRP A 133 -17.91 -14.69 12.91
C TRP A 133 -17.23 -16.01 12.57
N ALA A 134 -16.35 -16.03 11.56
CA ALA A 134 -15.68 -17.24 11.11
C ALA A 134 -14.51 -17.67 12.02
N TYR A 135 -13.76 -16.71 12.56
CA TYR A 135 -12.51 -16.91 13.31
C TYR A 135 -12.48 -16.04 14.58
N PRO A 136 -13.42 -16.26 15.53
CA PRO A 136 -13.55 -15.40 16.70
C PRO A 136 -12.34 -15.47 17.63
N ASP A 137 -11.76 -16.65 17.81
CA ASP A 137 -10.66 -16.87 18.77
C ASP A 137 -9.35 -16.25 18.27
N GLU A 138 -9.08 -16.38 16.96
CA GLU A 138 -7.91 -15.80 16.31
C GLU A 138 -7.99 -14.27 16.30
N LEU A 139 -9.16 -13.71 16.00
CA LEU A 139 -9.33 -12.26 15.98
C LEU A 139 -9.42 -11.65 17.38
N ALA A 140 -9.80 -12.41 18.41
CA ALA A 140 -9.72 -11.95 19.79
C ALA A 140 -8.26 -11.64 20.21
N ILE A 141 -7.27 -12.35 19.67
CA ILE A 141 -5.84 -12.07 19.91
C ILE A 141 -5.45 -10.71 19.33
N VAL A 142 -5.99 -10.36 18.17
CA VAL A 142 -5.67 -9.12 17.45
C VAL A 142 -6.41 -7.92 18.04
N TYR A 143 -7.71 -8.06 18.31
CA TYR A 143 -8.58 -6.95 18.67
C TYR A 143 -8.94 -6.86 20.16
N THR A 144 -8.93 -7.97 20.89
CA THR A 144 -9.60 -8.28 22.19
C THR A 144 -10.89 -9.08 22.02
N SER A 145 -11.19 -9.91 23.03
CA SER A 145 -12.41 -10.73 23.07
C SER A 145 -13.68 -9.90 23.19
N GLU A 146 -13.63 -8.79 23.93
CA GLU A 146 -14.77 -7.90 24.14
C GLU A 146 -15.22 -7.25 22.82
N TYR A 147 -14.28 -6.73 22.04
CA TYR A 147 -14.58 -6.17 20.72
C TYR A 147 -15.24 -7.18 19.78
N VAL A 148 -14.71 -8.41 19.71
CA VAL A 148 -15.28 -9.48 18.87
C VAL A 148 -16.71 -9.80 19.31
N GLN A 149 -16.98 -9.84 20.62
CA GLN A 149 -18.34 -10.04 21.13
C GLN A 149 -19.26 -8.86 20.82
N THR A 150 -18.81 -7.61 20.96
CA THR A 150 -19.58 -6.43 20.59
C THR A 150 -19.98 -6.46 19.11
N VAL A 151 -19.02 -6.76 18.22
CA VAL A 151 -19.30 -6.85 16.78
C VAL A 151 -20.29 -7.97 16.48
N ARG A 152 -20.15 -9.14 17.10
CA ARG A 152 -21.08 -10.27 16.91
C ARG A 152 -22.47 -10.00 17.50
N ALA A 153 -22.57 -9.17 18.53
CA ALA A 153 -23.86 -8.75 19.08
C ALA A 153 -24.59 -7.75 18.17
N GLN A 154 -23.85 -6.95 17.40
CA GLN A 154 -24.39 -5.88 16.55
C GLN A 154 -24.55 -6.28 15.08
N THR A 155 -23.89 -7.35 14.64
CA THR A 155 -23.84 -7.76 13.23
C THR A 155 -24.29 -9.20 13.05
N THR A 156 -24.87 -9.49 11.89
CA THR A 156 -25.25 -10.85 11.49
C THR A 156 -24.19 -11.44 10.56
N PRO A 157 -23.96 -12.76 10.60
CA PRO A 157 -23.01 -13.42 9.71
C PRO A 157 -23.48 -13.34 8.25
N MET A 158 -22.53 -13.42 7.31
CA MET A 158 -22.77 -13.42 5.86
C MET A 158 -23.55 -12.19 5.36
N THR A 159 -23.25 -11.03 5.93
CA THR A 159 -23.82 -9.74 5.53
C THR A 159 -22.73 -8.72 5.23
N LEU A 160 -23.09 -7.64 4.54
CA LEU A 160 -22.31 -6.41 4.49
C LEU A 160 -23.00 -5.39 5.39
N VAL A 161 -22.24 -4.75 6.26
CA VAL A 161 -22.76 -3.76 7.21
C VAL A 161 -22.16 -2.40 6.87
N PHE A 162 -23.02 -1.42 6.65
CA PHE A 162 -22.61 -0.02 6.56
C PHE A 162 -23.53 0.82 7.42
N ARG A 163 -22.98 1.33 8.53
CA ARG A 163 -23.76 2.01 9.58
C ARG A 163 -24.86 1.07 10.07
N ASP A 164 -26.12 1.45 9.88
CA ASP A 164 -27.29 0.69 10.33
C ASP A 164 -27.94 -0.14 9.21
N VAL A 165 -27.33 -0.14 8.02
CA VAL A 165 -27.83 -0.92 6.87
C VAL A 165 -27.06 -2.23 6.80
N GLN A 166 -27.78 -3.34 6.92
CA GLN A 166 -27.25 -4.69 6.70
C GLN A 166 -27.81 -5.25 5.39
N ILE A 167 -26.91 -5.68 4.50
CA ILE A 167 -27.26 -6.28 3.22
C ILE A 167 -26.79 -7.74 3.25
N ALA A 168 -27.73 -8.68 3.14
CA ALA A 168 -27.39 -10.10 3.08
C ALA A 168 -26.62 -10.44 1.80
N LEU A 169 -25.57 -11.27 1.91
CA LEU A 169 -24.82 -11.75 0.75
C LEU A 169 -25.60 -12.85 0.02
N PRO A 170 -25.48 -12.95 -1.32
CA PRO A 170 -26.19 -13.96 -2.11
C PRO A 170 -25.88 -15.38 -1.61
N GLY A 171 -26.92 -16.16 -1.35
CA GLY A 171 -26.81 -17.53 -0.83
C GLY A 171 -27.15 -17.66 0.67
N HIS A 172 -27.29 -16.56 1.41
CA HIS A 172 -27.89 -16.59 2.74
C HIS A 172 -29.41 -16.42 2.62
N ILE A 173 -30.16 -17.51 2.76
CA ILE A 173 -31.61 -17.45 2.96
C ILE A 173 -31.81 -16.95 4.38
N THR A 174 -32.27 -15.71 4.54
CA THR A 174 -32.80 -15.24 5.82
C THR A 174 -34.05 -16.05 6.08
N GLY A 175 -33.97 -17.00 7.00
CA GLY A 175 -35.16 -17.65 7.54
C GLY A 175 -36.09 -16.57 8.07
N SER A 176 -37.35 -16.66 7.63
CA SER A 176 -38.54 -15.89 8.02
C SER A 176 -38.54 -15.39 9.46
#